data_AF-A0AAW1F030-F1
#
_entry.id   AF-A0AAW1F030-F1
#
_cell.length_a   1.000
_cell.length_b   1.000
_cell.length_c   1.000
_cell.angle_alpha   90.00
_cell.angle_beta   90.00
_cell.angle_gamma   90.00
#
_symmetry.space_group_name_H-M   'P 1'
#
loop_
_entity.id
_entity.type
_entity.pdbx_description
1 polymer ?
#
loop_
_entity_poly.entity_id
_entity_poly.type
_entity_poly.pdbx_seq_one_letter_code
_entity_poly.pdbx_strand_id
1 'polypeptide(L)'
;MGASLSTPAAPTVRAEAMMAAPPQGCPMHQEAQPVKVSPPAECPMHQAQPVKASPPAECPMHQAAAGPVHQDRAYDFVECPMKAAEGTKSDIDPANMMPPPNQVPAQDQPFALHLAREESTIPRHNTEKNWVYPSEQMFWNAMLRKGWRWREDDLGAKDMTNIIKIHNTNNEQAWQEILKWEALHAGECPCGPTLKRFGGKAKEFSPRARIRHWMGYELPFDRHDWIIDRCGKEVRYVIDYYDGEINKDNYQFSILDVRPAYDSLGAVWDRMKVTWMRWTS
;
A
#
# COMPACT_ATOMS: atom_id res chain seq x y z
N MET A 1 51.61 36.81 -25.06
CA MET A 1 50.88 37.58 -24.03
C MET A 1 49.62 36.81 -23.71
N GLY A 2 49.63 36.07 -22.60
CA GLY A 2 48.53 35.22 -22.17
C GLY A 2 47.52 36.01 -21.32
N ALA A 3 46.24 35.66 -21.46
CA ALA A 3 45.18 36.10 -20.57
C ALA A 3 44.39 34.87 -20.15
N SER A 4 44.83 34.29 -19.04
CA SER A 4 44.09 33.28 -18.27
C SER A 4 42.97 33.99 -17.51
N LEU A 5 41.72 33.64 -17.79
CA LEU A 5 40.56 34.13 -17.04
C LEU A 5 40.23 33.11 -15.94
N SER A 6 40.60 33.46 -14.71
CA SER A 6 40.34 32.70 -13.49
C SER A 6 38.90 32.90 -13.02
N THR A 7 38.20 31.81 -12.75
CA THR A 7 36.88 31.76 -12.11
C THR A 7 37.01 32.06 -10.61
N PRO A 8 36.15 32.89 -9.99
CA PRO A 8 36.13 33.02 -8.54
C PRO A 8 35.42 31.82 -7.88
N ALA A 9 36.10 31.22 -6.91
CA ALA A 9 35.61 30.10 -6.11
C ALA A 9 34.51 30.55 -5.11
N ALA A 10 33.54 29.67 -4.88
CA ALA A 10 32.51 29.83 -3.87
C ALA A 10 33.09 29.82 -2.44
N PRO A 11 32.51 30.57 -1.48
CA PRO A 11 32.98 30.56 -0.11
C PRO A 11 32.63 29.24 0.60
N THR A 12 33.66 28.49 0.98
CA THR A 12 33.60 27.33 1.88
C THR A 12 33.22 27.80 3.29
N VAL A 13 32.04 27.41 3.77
CA VAL A 13 31.68 27.58 5.19
C VAL A 13 32.29 26.43 5.98
N ARG A 14 33.27 26.76 6.83
CA ARG A 14 33.85 25.86 7.83
C ARG A 14 32.85 25.68 8.98
N ALA A 15 32.61 24.43 9.36
CA ALA A 15 31.97 24.10 10.62
C ALA A 15 32.97 24.31 11.77
N GLU A 16 32.67 25.23 12.68
CA GLU A 16 33.32 25.32 13.99
C GLU A 16 32.40 24.72 15.04
N ALA A 17 32.91 23.75 15.77
CA ALA A 17 32.25 23.10 16.89
C ALA A 17 32.34 24.00 18.14
N MET A 18 31.20 24.40 18.70
CA MET A 18 31.12 24.90 20.07
C MET A 18 30.65 23.77 20.98
N MET A 19 31.53 23.37 21.91
CA MET A 19 31.22 22.45 22.99
C MET A 19 30.42 23.18 24.07
N ALA A 20 29.23 22.68 24.37
CA ALA A 20 28.53 22.96 25.62
C ALA A 20 28.43 21.66 26.42
N ALA A 21 29.06 21.64 27.59
CA ALA A 21 29.00 20.53 28.53
C ALA A 21 27.63 20.48 29.24
N PRO A 22 27.06 19.28 29.50
CA PRO A 22 25.77 19.14 30.17
C PRO A 22 25.91 19.20 31.71
N PRO A 23 24.93 19.74 32.46
CA PRO A 23 24.89 19.55 33.90
C PRO A 23 24.47 18.10 34.23
N GLN A 24 25.16 17.53 35.22
CA GLN A 24 24.95 16.18 35.73
C GLN A 24 23.92 16.16 36.88
N GLY A 25 23.09 15.12 36.90
CA GLY A 25 22.58 14.52 38.15
C GLY A 25 21.06 14.60 38.39
N CYS A 26 20.31 13.54 38.05
CA CYS A 26 19.77 12.55 39.01
C CYS A 26 18.89 11.48 38.31
N PRO A 27 18.80 10.25 38.87
CA PRO A 27 18.49 9.03 38.11
C PRO A 27 17.08 8.49 38.37
N MET A 28 16.48 7.83 37.37
CA MET A 28 15.86 6.50 37.48
C MET A 28 15.23 6.13 36.13
N HIS A 29 15.65 4.98 35.60
CA HIS A 29 15.05 4.33 34.44
C HIS A 29 13.59 3.96 34.70
N GLN A 30 12.72 4.27 33.75
CA GLN A 30 11.74 3.29 33.29
C GLN A 30 11.42 3.58 31.83
N GLU A 31 12.03 2.79 30.94
CA GLU A 31 11.59 2.67 29.55
C GLU A 31 10.11 2.27 29.56
N ALA A 32 9.25 3.20 29.14
CA ALA A 32 7.88 2.86 28.79
C ALA A 32 7.94 1.95 27.55
N GLN A 33 7.64 0.66 27.77
CA GLN A 33 7.56 -0.33 26.73
C GLN A 33 6.58 0.13 25.63
N PRO A 34 6.92 -0.06 24.34
CA PRO A 34 5.99 0.23 23.27
C PRO A 34 4.79 -0.70 23.40
N VAL A 35 3.60 -0.10 23.52
CA VAL A 35 2.32 -0.81 23.40
C VAL A 35 2.29 -1.47 22.03
N LYS A 36 2.50 -2.79 22.02
CA LYS A 36 2.33 -3.64 20.85
C LYS A 36 0.84 -3.64 20.50
N VAL A 37 0.47 -2.93 19.44
CA VAL A 37 -0.79 -3.21 18.75
C VAL A 37 -0.46 -4.21 17.65
N SER A 38 -0.27 -5.46 18.06
CA SER A 38 -0.29 -6.60 17.15
C SER A 38 -1.74 -7.09 17.06
N PRO A 39 -2.30 -7.34 15.87
CA PRO A 39 -3.55 -8.11 15.79
C PRO A 39 -3.31 -9.50 16.39
N PRO A 40 -4.31 -10.12 17.05
CA PRO A 40 -4.11 -11.40 17.72
C PRO A 40 -3.80 -12.50 16.70
N ALA A 41 -2.71 -13.22 16.96
CA ALA A 41 -2.37 -14.46 16.28
C ALA A 41 -3.17 -15.60 16.90
N GLU A 42 -4.23 -16.06 16.24
CA GLU A 42 -4.83 -17.37 16.51
C GLU A 42 -5.69 -17.81 15.30
N CYS A 43 -5.07 -18.54 14.38
CA CYS A 43 -5.78 -19.45 13.47
C CYS A 43 -5.30 -20.88 13.78
N PRO A 44 -6.14 -21.77 14.35
CA PRO A 44 -5.80 -23.17 14.49
C PRO A 44 -6.48 -24.01 13.41
N MET A 45 -5.70 -24.54 12.46
CA MET A 45 -5.95 -25.84 11.82
C MET A 45 -4.61 -26.50 11.46
N HIS A 46 -3.99 -27.17 12.43
CA HIS A 46 -3.69 -28.62 12.41
C HIS A 46 -2.81 -29.02 13.61
N GLN A 47 -3.43 -29.80 14.51
CA GLN A 47 -2.90 -30.67 15.57
C GLN A 47 -1.41 -30.57 15.99
N ALA A 48 -1.16 -30.04 17.19
CA ALA A 48 -0.08 -30.49 18.08
C ALA A 48 -0.47 -30.24 19.55
N GLN A 49 -0.10 -31.16 20.45
CA GLN A 49 -0.52 -31.26 21.85
C GLN A 49 0.00 -30.12 22.77
N PRO A 50 -0.62 -29.87 23.94
CA PRO A 50 -0.39 -28.68 24.74
C PRO A 50 0.86 -28.81 25.63
N VAL A 51 1.82 -27.91 25.48
CA VAL A 51 2.88 -27.70 26.48
C VAL A 51 2.49 -26.51 27.35
N LYS A 52 2.28 -26.77 28.63
CA LYS A 52 1.93 -25.76 29.65
C LYS A 52 3.08 -24.78 29.84
N ALA A 53 2.82 -23.50 29.60
CA ALA A 53 3.60 -22.41 30.19
C ALA A 53 2.62 -21.30 30.61
N SER A 54 2.39 -21.18 31.92
CA SER A 54 1.61 -20.10 32.52
C SER A 54 2.54 -18.94 32.88
N PRO A 55 2.29 -17.71 32.44
CA PRO A 55 2.86 -16.50 33.04
C PRO A 55 1.97 -15.98 34.19
N PRO A 56 2.53 -15.18 35.13
CA PRO A 56 1.93 -14.90 36.44
C PRO A 56 0.73 -13.94 36.38
N ALA A 57 -0.14 -14.08 37.38
CA ALA A 57 -1.38 -13.34 37.53
C ALA A 57 -1.16 -11.99 38.23
N GLU A 58 -1.24 -10.88 37.48
CA GLU A 58 -1.42 -9.55 38.05
C GLU A 58 -1.84 -8.51 36.99
N CYS A 59 -3.00 -8.72 36.34
CA CYS A 59 -3.70 -7.67 35.56
C CYS A 59 -5.22 -7.89 35.70
N PRO A 60 -6.00 -6.91 36.20
CA PRO A 60 -7.44 -7.04 36.41
C PRO A 60 -8.22 -6.85 35.09
N MET A 61 -8.19 -7.84 34.20
CA MET A 61 -8.99 -7.89 32.96
C MET A 61 -9.55 -9.31 32.73
N HIS A 62 -10.20 -9.88 33.74
CA HIS A 62 -11.01 -11.08 33.56
C HIS A 62 -12.44 -10.82 34.04
N GLN A 63 -13.26 -10.28 33.13
CA GLN A 63 -14.69 -10.56 33.01
C GLN A 63 -15.24 -9.85 31.76
N ALA A 64 -14.94 -10.40 30.58
CA ALA A 64 -15.74 -10.15 29.40
C ALA A 64 -15.83 -11.47 28.63
N ALA A 65 -17.06 -11.97 28.50
CA ALA A 65 -17.36 -13.17 27.73
C ALA A 65 -16.94 -12.94 26.26
N ALA A 66 -16.38 -13.98 25.64
CA ALA A 66 -15.98 -13.96 24.23
C ALA A 66 -17.20 -13.61 23.35
N GLY A 67 -17.17 -12.40 22.77
CA GLY A 67 -18.09 -12.00 21.71
C GLY A 67 -17.76 -12.70 20.39
N PRO A 68 -18.73 -12.88 19.47
CA PRO A 68 -18.52 -13.68 18.28
C PRO A 68 -17.55 -13.03 17.29
N VAL A 69 -16.66 -13.86 16.74
CA VAL A 69 -15.60 -13.59 15.77
C VAL A 69 -16.20 -13.00 14.49
N HIS A 70 -15.94 -11.72 14.21
CA HIS A 70 -16.45 -11.03 13.01
C HIS A 70 -15.36 -10.60 12.01
N GLN A 71 -14.10 -11.02 12.23
CA GLN A 71 -12.95 -10.63 11.41
C GLN A 71 -12.74 -11.50 10.15
N ASP A 72 -13.29 -12.71 10.09
CA ASP A 72 -13.09 -13.62 8.95
C ASP A 72 -13.65 -13.08 7.61
N ARG A 73 -14.57 -12.11 7.66
CA ARG A 73 -15.18 -11.51 6.46
C ARG A 73 -14.49 -10.24 5.97
N ALA A 74 -13.54 -9.68 6.71
CA ALA A 74 -12.78 -8.51 6.26
C ALA A 74 -11.89 -8.86 5.06
N TYR A 75 -11.35 -10.08 5.03
CA TYR A 75 -10.51 -10.61 3.96
C TYR A 75 -11.31 -11.20 2.77
N ASP A 76 -12.62 -11.41 2.93
CA ASP A 76 -13.49 -11.92 1.86
C ASP A 76 -13.89 -10.86 0.80
N PHE A 77 -13.60 -9.58 1.04
CA PHE A 77 -14.23 -8.46 0.33
C PHE A 77 -13.29 -7.55 -0.46
N VAL A 78 -12.25 -8.14 -1.04
CA VAL A 78 -11.39 -7.52 -2.06
C VAL A 78 -11.69 -8.02 -3.47
N GLU A 79 -12.94 -8.45 -3.72
CA GLU A 79 -13.43 -8.78 -5.07
C GLU A 79 -14.67 -7.96 -5.48
N CYS A 80 -14.51 -7.34 -6.66
CA CYS A 80 -15.42 -6.92 -7.71
C CYS A 80 -16.77 -6.20 -7.40
N PRO A 81 -17.10 -5.12 -8.15
CA PRO A 81 -18.19 -4.18 -7.84
C PRO A 81 -19.62 -4.67 -8.17
N MET A 82 -19.83 -5.94 -8.48
CA MET A 82 -20.89 -6.32 -9.42
C MET A 82 -22.18 -6.92 -8.83
N LYS A 83 -22.32 -7.11 -7.51
CA LYS A 83 -23.57 -7.69 -6.96
C LYS A 83 -24.58 -6.71 -6.38
N ALA A 84 -24.23 -5.43 -6.20
CA ALA A 84 -25.17 -4.42 -5.69
C ALA A 84 -25.77 -3.51 -6.78
N ALA A 85 -25.34 -3.66 -8.05
CA ALA A 85 -25.69 -2.76 -9.15
C ALA A 85 -26.61 -3.41 -10.21
N GLU A 86 -27.60 -4.21 -9.79
CA GLU A 86 -28.57 -4.80 -10.72
C GLU A 86 -29.50 -3.75 -11.39
N GLY A 87 -29.44 -2.47 -10.99
CA GLY A 87 -30.32 -1.40 -11.49
C GLY A 87 -29.73 -0.32 -12.39
N THR A 88 -28.40 -0.14 -12.48
CA THR A 88 -27.82 1.05 -13.16
C THR A 88 -26.52 0.70 -13.91
N LYS A 89 -26.66 0.12 -15.10
CA LYS A 89 -25.53 -0.41 -15.90
C LYS A 89 -24.73 0.63 -16.72
N SER A 90 -25.05 1.93 -16.66
CA SER A 90 -24.48 2.91 -17.61
C SER A 90 -23.32 3.78 -17.11
N ASP A 91 -23.02 3.80 -15.82
CA ASP A 91 -22.13 4.83 -15.23
C ASP A 91 -20.86 4.28 -14.56
N ILE A 92 -20.49 3.02 -14.83
CA ILE A 92 -19.25 2.44 -14.29
C ILE A 92 -18.09 2.77 -15.25
N ASP A 93 -17.04 3.42 -14.74
CA ASP A 93 -15.84 3.72 -15.53
C ASP A 93 -15.07 2.40 -15.81
N PRO A 94 -14.90 1.97 -17.07
CA PRO A 94 -14.25 0.71 -17.40
C PRO A 94 -12.74 0.70 -17.10
N ALA A 95 -12.11 1.85 -16.86
CA ALA A 95 -10.68 1.95 -16.57
C ALA A 95 -10.34 1.60 -15.11
N ASN A 96 -11.28 1.77 -14.18
CA ASN A 96 -11.09 1.47 -12.75
C ASN A 96 -12.26 0.70 -12.11
N MET A 97 -13.29 0.39 -12.89
CA MET A 97 -14.52 -0.28 -12.48
C MET A 97 -15.23 0.41 -11.30
N MET A 98 -15.07 1.73 -11.15
CA MET A 98 -15.71 2.50 -10.09
C MET A 98 -17.01 3.15 -10.55
N PRO A 99 -18.04 3.20 -9.67
CA PRO A 99 -19.20 4.05 -9.90
C PRO A 99 -18.83 5.53 -9.81
N PRO A 100 -19.74 6.46 -10.19
CA PRO A 100 -19.50 7.88 -10.11
C PRO A 100 -19.12 8.33 -8.69
N PRO A 101 -18.26 9.37 -8.55
CA PRO A 101 -17.86 9.87 -7.25
C PRO A 101 -19.06 10.25 -6.37
N ASN A 102 -19.19 9.60 -5.22
CA ASN A 102 -20.19 9.95 -4.20
C ASN A 102 -19.49 10.49 -2.95
N GLN A 103 -19.68 11.79 -2.72
CA GLN A 103 -19.13 12.55 -1.59
C GLN A 103 -20.19 12.93 -0.56
N VAL A 104 -21.42 12.39 -0.66
CA VAL A 104 -22.48 12.64 0.32
C VAL A 104 -22.20 11.82 1.58
N PRO A 105 -22.13 12.42 2.78
CA PRO A 105 -22.00 11.67 4.03
C PRO A 105 -23.14 10.67 4.23
N ALA A 106 -22.83 9.53 4.85
CA ALA A 106 -23.85 8.56 5.23
C ALA A 106 -24.73 9.09 6.37
N GLN A 107 -25.98 8.63 6.46
CA GLN A 107 -26.95 9.11 7.46
C GLN A 107 -26.48 8.88 8.91
N ASP A 108 -25.73 7.81 9.13
CA ASP A 108 -25.19 7.33 10.41
C ASP A 108 -23.68 7.59 10.56
N GLN A 109 -23.11 8.51 9.77
CA GLN A 109 -21.68 8.79 9.83
C GLN A 109 -21.31 9.53 11.13
N PRO A 110 -20.37 9.00 11.94
CA PRO A 110 -20.10 9.53 13.29
C PRO A 110 -19.31 10.84 13.31
N PHE A 111 -18.57 11.17 12.25
CA PHE A 111 -17.76 12.39 12.15
C PHE A 111 -17.65 12.89 10.72
N ALA A 112 -17.35 14.18 10.56
CA ALA A 112 -17.12 14.77 9.25
C ALA A 112 -15.78 14.28 8.64
N LEU A 113 -15.79 14.04 7.33
CA LEU A 113 -14.63 13.59 6.56
C LEU A 113 -14.26 14.60 5.49
N HIS A 114 -12.97 14.69 5.16
CA HIS A 114 -12.52 15.61 4.13
C HIS A 114 -13.00 15.18 2.73
N LEU A 115 -13.46 16.15 1.96
CA LEU A 115 -13.94 15.97 0.59
C LEU A 115 -12.84 16.20 -0.47
N ALA A 116 -11.71 16.75 -0.03
CA ALA A 116 -10.57 17.06 -0.88
C ALA A 116 -9.98 15.78 -1.48
N ARG A 117 -9.61 15.86 -2.76
CA ARG A 117 -8.96 14.78 -3.50
C ARG A 117 -7.54 15.20 -3.83
N GLU A 118 -6.65 14.22 -3.89
CA GLU A 118 -5.24 14.41 -4.20
C GLU A 118 -4.94 13.91 -5.62
N GLU A 119 -4.17 14.68 -6.39
CA GLU A 119 -3.69 14.28 -7.71
C GLU A 119 -2.43 13.40 -7.53
N SER A 120 -2.41 12.25 -8.21
CA SER A 120 -1.29 11.31 -8.19
C SER A 120 -0.15 11.78 -9.10
N THR A 121 1.00 11.10 -9.02
CA THR A 121 2.07 11.25 -10.02
C THR A 121 1.88 10.35 -11.24
N ILE A 122 0.80 9.54 -11.24
CA ILE A 122 0.56 8.47 -12.22
C ILE A 122 -0.20 9.04 -13.43
N PRO A 123 0.40 9.07 -14.63
CA PRO A 123 -0.26 9.60 -15.82
C PRO A 123 -1.44 8.74 -16.25
N ARG A 124 -2.57 9.37 -16.59
CA ARG A 124 -3.74 8.66 -17.13
C ARG A 124 -3.65 8.55 -18.65
N HIS A 125 -3.84 7.33 -19.15
CA HIS A 125 -3.81 7.05 -20.58
C HIS A 125 -4.77 7.91 -21.41
N ASN A 126 -4.33 8.35 -22.59
CA ASN A 126 -5.07 9.22 -23.52
C ASN A 126 -5.50 10.57 -22.96
N THR A 127 -4.85 11.03 -21.88
CA THR A 127 -5.09 12.36 -21.31
C THR A 127 -3.78 13.00 -20.88
N GLU A 128 -3.73 14.33 -20.85
CA GLU A 128 -2.60 15.08 -20.28
C GLU A 128 -2.73 15.27 -18.77
N LYS A 129 -3.53 14.42 -18.10
CA LYS A 129 -3.86 14.52 -16.68
C LYS A 129 -3.37 13.28 -15.94
N ASN A 130 -3.17 13.43 -14.63
CA ASN A 130 -2.88 12.29 -13.77
C ASN A 130 -4.15 11.66 -13.21
N TRP A 131 -3.99 10.46 -12.66
CA TRP A 131 -5.03 9.85 -11.85
C TRP A 131 -5.26 10.65 -10.57
N VAL A 132 -6.49 10.65 -10.06
CA VAL A 132 -6.87 11.40 -8.86
C VAL A 132 -7.40 10.44 -7.82
N TYR A 133 -6.78 10.41 -6.65
CA TYR A 133 -7.17 9.55 -5.55
C TYR A 133 -8.57 9.91 -5.00
N PRO A 134 -9.30 8.93 -4.43
CA PRO A 134 -10.57 9.21 -3.76
C PRO A 134 -10.36 10.09 -2.52
N SER A 135 -11.34 10.92 -2.20
CA SER A 135 -11.36 11.64 -0.92
C SER A 135 -11.69 10.71 0.24
N GLU A 136 -11.55 11.20 1.48
CA GLU A 136 -11.89 10.43 2.67
C GLU A 136 -13.36 10.02 2.69
N GLN A 137 -14.24 10.94 2.33
CA GLN A 137 -15.66 10.65 2.22
C GLN A 137 -15.96 9.62 1.13
N MET A 138 -15.28 9.70 -0.01
CA MET A 138 -15.45 8.70 -1.08
C MET A 138 -14.99 7.31 -0.63
N PHE A 139 -13.86 7.24 0.08
CA PHE A 139 -13.33 6.00 0.64
C PHE A 139 -14.29 5.39 1.66
N TRP A 140 -14.76 6.20 2.61
CA TRP A 140 -15.77 5.78 3.60
C TRP A 140 -17.02 5.20 2.94
N ASN A 141 -17.58 5.94 1.97
CA ASN A 141 -18.75 5.50 1.23
C ASN A 141 -18.49 4.19 0.46
N ALA A 142 -17.28 4.02 -0.09
CA ALA A 142 -16.90 2.78 -0.75
C ALA A 142 -16.82 1.60 0.22
N MET A 143 -16.27 1.81 1.41
CA MET A 143 -16.21 0.79 2.46
C MET A 143 -17.62 0.39 2.93
N LEU A 144 -18.52 1.35 3.14
CA LEU A 144 -19.92 1.05 3.48
C LEU A 144 -20.63 0.21 2.41
N ARG A 145 -20.37 0.49 1.12
CA ARG A 145 -20.91 -0.32 0.00
C ARG A 145 -20.37 -1.75 -0.02
N LYS A 146 -19.14 -1.96 0.46
CA LYS A 146 -18.54 -3.29 0.65
C LYS A 146 -19.11 -4.03 1.87
N GLY A 147 -20.09 -3.45 2.56
CA GLY A 147 -20.70 -4.04 3.76
C GLY A 147 -19.91 -3.79 5.04
N TRP A 148 -18.86 -2.96 4.98
CA TRP A 148 -18.09 -2.59 6.16
C TRP A 148 -18.94 -1.74 7.10
N ARG A 149 -18.88 -2.00 8.40
CA ARG A 149 -19.58 -1.25 9.43
C ARG A 149 -18.59 -0.95 10.56
N TRP A 150 -18.22 0.32 10.69
CA TRP A 150 -17.31 0.81 11.72
C TRP A 150 -18.04 0.73 13.07
N ARG A 151 -17.43 0.11 14.09
CA ARG A 151 -17.93 0.25 15.47
C ARG A 151 -17.49 1.60 16.02
N GLU A 152 -18.28 2.15 16.94
CA GLU A 152 -18.11 3.52 17.46
C GLU A 152 -16.73 3.77 18.09
N ASP A 153 -16.08 2.71 18.60
CA ASP A 153 -14.75 2.78 19.25
C ASP A 153 -13.56 2.48 18.33
N ASP A 154 -13.79 2.04 17.07
CA ASP A 154 -12.74 1.40 16.28
C ASP A 154 -11.93 2.36 15.40
N LEU A 155 -12.49 3.48 14.92
CA LEU A 155 -11.75 4.45 14.08
C LEU A 155 -12.25 5.88 14.22
N GLY A 156 -11.31 6.81 14.40
CA GLY A 156 -11.56 8.25 14.34
C GLY A 156 -11.25 8.88 12.98
N ALA A 157 -11.59 10.17 12.84
CA ALA A 157 -11.28 10.94 11.63
C ALA A 157 -9.78 10.94 11.26
N LYS A 158 -8.91 11.02 12.28
CA LYS A 158 -7.45 10.99 12.08
C LYS A 158 -6.96 9.66 11.50
N ASP A 159 -7.58 8.55 11.91
CA ASP A 159 -7.22 7.23 11.40
C ASP A 159 -7.61 7.11 9.92
N MET A 160 -8.76 7.67 9.53
CA MET A 160 -9.15 7.74 8.12
C MET A 160 -8.13 8.52 7.28
N THR A 161 -7.70 9.69 7.75
CA THR A 161 -6.66 10.48 7.08
C THR A 161 -5.36 9.67 6.92
N ASN A 162 -4.94 8.95 7.96
CA ASN A 162 -3.72 8.13 7.92
C ASN A 162 -3.87 6.96 6.95
N ILE A 163 -4.98 6.24 6.97
CA ILE A 163 -5.27 5.12 6.08
C ILE A 163 -5.16 5.57 4.62
N ILE A 164 -5.77 6.70 4.27
CA ILE A 164 -5.78 7.18 2.89
C ILE A 164 -4.40 7.63 2.44
N LYS A 165 -3.64 8.33 3.30
CA LYS A 165 -2.25 8.66 3.02
C LYS A 165 -1.42 7.41 2.73
N ILE A 166 -1.56 6.37 3.55
CA ILE A 166 -0.86 5.08 3.36
C ILE A 166 -1.24 4.45 2.02
N HIS A 167 -2.53 4.42 1.66
CA HIS A 167 -2.98 3.88 0.37
C HIS A 167 -2.42 4.67 -0.82
N ASN A 168 -2.46 6.00 -0.75
CA ASN A 168 -1.91 6.87 -1.80
C ASN A 168 -0.40 6.63 -1.94
N THR A 169 0.34 6.61 -0.83
CA THR A 169 1.78 6.31 -0.83
C THR A 169 2.08 4.92 -1.39
N ASN A 170 1.31 3.89 -1.04
CA ASN A 170 1.48 2.53 -1.60
C ASN A 170 1.26 2.51 -3.12
N ASN A 171 0.25 3.23 -3.63
CA ASN A 171 0.01 3.34 -5.07
C ASN A 171 1.18 4.05 -5.79
N GLU A 172 1.72 5.12 -5.20
CA GLU A 172 2.90 5.81 -5.73
C GLU A 172 4.13 4.90 -5.74
N GLN A 173 4.35 4.12 -4.67
CA GLN A 173 5.45 3.14 -4.64
C GLN A 173 5.27 2.06 -5.70
N ALA A 174 4.06 1.53 -5.87
CA ALA A 174 3.77 0.56 -6.93
C ALA A 174 4.09 1.15 -8.32
N TRP A 175 3.74 2.41 -8.54
CA TRP A 175 4.08 3.12 -9.78
C TRP A 175 5.59 3.27 -9.97
N GLN A 176 6.34 3.65 -8.93
CA GLN A 176 7.80 3.73 -9.01
C GLN A 176 8.45 2.37 -9.32
N GLU A 177 7.94 1.28 -8.74
CA GLU A 177 8.41 -0.06 -9.09
C GLU A 177 8.11 -0.43 -10.54
N ILE A 178 6.93 -0.07 -11.06
CA ILE A 178 6.62 -0.22 -12.49
C ILE A 178 7.62 0.57 -13.33
N LEU A 179 7.91 1.83 -13.00
CA LEU A 179 8.88 2.65 -13.74
C LEU A 179 10.28 2.03 -13.77
N LYS A 180 10.71 1.32 -12.71
CA LYS A 180 11.97 0.57 -12.72
C LYS A 180 11.98 -0.56 -13.75
N TRP A 181 10.87 -1.26 -13.94
CA TRP A 181 10.72 -2.25 -15.02
C TRP A 181 10.67 -1.58 -16.39
N GLU A 182 9.92 -0.49 -16.51
CA GLU A 182 9.78 0.28 -17.75
C GLU A 182 11.11 0.92 -18.20
N ALA A 183 12.07 1.11 -17.29
CA ALA A 183 13.43 1.57 -17.63
C ALA A 183 14.15 0.64 -18.62
N LEU A 184 13.84 -0.66 -18.63
CA LEU A 184 14.36 -1.61 -19.64
C LEU A 184 13.89 -1.29 -21.07
N HIS A 185 12.80 -0.52 -21.18
CA HIS A 185 12.13 -0.15 -22.43
C HIS A 185 12.12 1.37 -22.65
N ALA A 186 12.98 2.13 -21.98
CA ALA A 186 13.01 3.60 -22.08
C ALA A 186 13.16 4.10 -23.53
N GLY A 187 13.83 3.34 -24.39
CA GLY A 187 13.98 3.66 -25.82
C GLY A 187 12.74 3.39 -26.69
N GLU A 188 11.78 2.59 -26.21
CA GLU A 188 10.56 2.25 -26.96
C GLU A 188 9.51 3.37 -26.93
N CYS A 189 9.50 4.18 -25.86
CA CYS A 189 8.45 5.17 -25.62
C CYS A 189 9.01 6.46 -24.99
N PRO A 190 9.44 7.45 -25.81
CA PRO A 190 10.05 8.69 -25.32
C PRO A 190 9.13 9.57 -24.47
N CYS A 191 7.81 9.48 -24.65
CA CYS A 191 6.83 10.20 -23.83
C CYS A 191 6.53 9.52 -22.49
N GLY A 192 7.07 8.34 -22.25
CA GLY A 192 6.89 7.58 -21.02
C GLY A 192 5.62 6.71 -20.97
N PRO A 193 5.57 5.74 -20.03
CA PRO A 193 4.42 4.86 -19.86
C PRO A 193 3.23 5.59 -19.20
N THR A 194 2.01 5.17 -19.54
CA THR A 194 0.78 5.70 -18.91
C THR A 194 -0.08 4.58 -18.33
N LEU A 195 -0.79 4.83 -17.22
CA LEU A 195 -1.69 3.85 -16.62
C LEU A 195 -3.04 3.86 -17.35
N LYS A 196 -3.35 2.76 -18.03
CA LYS A 196 -4.56 2.60 -18.84
C LYS A 196 -5.76 2.14 -18.03
N ARG A 197 -5.55 1.10 -17.21
CA ARG A 197 -6.58 0.54 -16.33
C ARG A 197 -5.95 -0.22 -15.18
N PHE A 198 -6.67 -0.33 -14.07
CA PHE A 198 -6.27 -1.14 -12.93
C PHE A 198 -7.47 -1.90 -12.37
N GLY A 199 -7.20 -3.05 -11.74
CA GLY A 199 -8.24 -3.85 -11.11
C GLY A 199 -7.70 -4.70 -9.96
N GLY A 200 -8.49 -4.78 -8.88
CA GLY A 200 -8.22 -5.64 -7.72
C GLY A 200 -8.60 -7.10 -8.00
N LYS A 201 -7.76 -8.02 -7.55
CA LYS A 201 -7.88 -9.48 -7.74
C LYS A 201 -7.44 -10.27 -6.49
N ALA A 202 -7.87 -9.85 -5.31
CA ALA A 202 -7.29 -10.41 -4.08
C ALA A 202 -7.52 -11.90 -3.86
N LYS A 203 -8.62 -12.49 -4.39
CA LYS A 203 -8.86 -13.94 -4.28
C LYS A 203 -8.07 -14.76 -5.29
N GLU A 204 -7.56 -14.13 -6.34
CA GLU A 204 -6.76 -14.81 -7.34
C GLU A 204 -5.28 -14.69 -6.95
N PHE A 205 -4.75 -15.60 -6.15
CA PHE A 205 -3.32 -15.53 -5.84
C PHE A 205 -2.46 -15.80 -7.08
N SER A 206 -1.40 -15.01 -7.24
CA SER A 206 -0.44 -15.19 -8.32
C SER A 206 0.26 -16.57 -8.21
N PRO A 207 0.70 -17.18 -9.33
CA PRO A 207 1.43 -18.45 -9.28
C PRO A 207 2.65 -18.40 -8.35
N ARG A 208 3.35 -17.26 -8.33
CA ARG A 208 4.49 -17.02 -7.43
C ARG A 208 4.07 -16.94 -5.96
N ALA A 209 2.98 -16.24 -5.64
CA ALA A 209 2.45 -16.19 -4.27
C ALA A 209 2.08 -17.60 -3.77
N ARG A 210 1.42 -18.41 -4.62
CA ARG A 210 1.06 -19.80 -4.29
C ARG A 210 2.28 -20.68 -4.00
N ILE A 211 3.33 -20.59 -4.83
CA ILE A 211 4.57 -21.34 -4.62
C ILE A 211 5.30 -20.88 -3.36
N ARG A 212 5.39 -19.57 -3.11
CA ARG A 212 6.00 -19.03 -1.88
C ARG A 212 5.23 -19.49 -0.65
N HIS A 213 3.90 -19.47 -0.71
CA HIS A 213 3.07 -19.95 0.38
C HIS A 213 3.30 -21.44 0.69
N TRP A 214 3.41 -22.27 -0.35
CA TRP A 214 3.77 -23.68 -0.19
C TRP A 214 5.13 -23.89 0.49
N MET A 215 6.06 -22.93 0.37
CA MET A 215 7.36 -22.94 1.07
C MET A 215 7.31 -22.33 2.48
N GLY A 216 6.13 -22.00 3.00
CA GLY A 216 5.95 -21.46 4.36
C GLY A 216 5.95 -19.94 4.48
N TYR A 217 5.92 -19.20 3.37
CA TYR A 217 5.76 -17.74 3.39
C TYR A 217 4.28 -17.33 3.47
N GLU A 218 4.01 -16.10 3.90
CA GLU A 218 2.66 -15.55 3.93
C GLU A 218 2.14 -15.23 2.53
N LEU A 219 0.82 -15.34 2.35
CA LEU A 219 0.12 -14.91 1.14
C LEU A 219 -0.01 -13.38 1.14
N PRO A 220 -0.05 -12.74 -0.04
CA PRO A 220 -0.33 -11.31 -0.10
C PRO A 220 -1.75 -11.03 0.39
N PHE A 221 -1.90 -10.00 1.21
CA PHE A 221 -3.22 -9.59 1.71
C PHE A 221 -4.06 -8.91 0.61
N ASP A 222 -3.40 -8.39 -0.42
CA ASP A 222 -4.05 -7.77 -1.57
C ASP A 222 -3.25 -7.98 -2.86
N ARG A 223 -3.95 -8.12 -3.98
CA ARG A 223 -3.35 -8.29 -5.32
C ARG A 223 -4.04 -7.38 -6.30
N HIS A 224 -3.25 -6.67 -7.09
CA HIS A 224 -3.71 -5.82 -8.17
C HIS A 224 -3.06 -6.18 -9.50
N ASP A 225 -3.85 -6.07 -10.57
CA ASP A 225 -3.36 -6.10 -11.94
C ASP A 225 -3.48 -4.70 -12.54
N TRP A 226 -2.36 -4.12 -12.98
CA TRP A 226 -2.32 -2.82 -13.65
C TRP A 226 -1.97 -3.01 -15.12
N ILE A 227 -2.67 -2.32 -16.02
CA ILE A 227 -2.39 -2.33 -17.45
C ILE A 227 -1.78 -1.00 -17.81
N ILE A 228 -0.53 -1.06 -18.24
CA ILE A 228 0.27 0.08 -18.65
C ILE A 228 0.27 0.15 -20.17
N ASP A 229 0.04 1.33 -20.71
CA ASP A 229 0.23 1.61 -22.12
C ASP A 229 1.62 2.21 -22.34
N ARG A 230 2.44 1.48 -23.11
CA ARG A 230 3.71 1.93 -23.65
C ARG A 230 3.50 2.32 -25.11
N CYS A 231 3.12 3.57 -25.38
CA CYS A 231 3.00 4.08 -26.74
C CYS A 231 2.17 3.17 -27.68
N GLY A 232 1.03 2.67 -27.19
CA GLY A 232 0.15 1.75 -27.91
C GLY A 232 0.37 0.25 -27.65
N LYS A 233 1.40 -0.13 -26.89
CA LYS A 233 1.60 -1.51 -26.41
C LYS A 233 1.08 -1.65 -24.98
N GLU A 234 0.05 -2.49 -24.80
CA GLU A 234 -0.45 -2.82 -23.46
C GLU A 234 0.43 -3.87 -22.79
N VAL A 235 0.85 -3.57 -21.55
CA VAL A 235 1.64 -4.47 -20.70
C VAL A 235 0.94 -4.60 -19.36
N ARG A 236 0.65 -5.84 -18.96
CA ARG A 236 0.06 -6.14 -17.65
C ARG A 236 1.14 -6.33 -16.61
N TYR A 237 1.01 -5.64 -15.50
CA TYR A 237 1.78 -5.81 -14.28
C TYR A 237 0.93 -6.49 -13.21
N VAL A 238 1.56 -7.40 -12.47
CA VAL A 238 1.00 -8.01 -11.26
C VAL A 238 1.71 -7.39 -10.06
N ILE A 239 0.91 -6.90 -9.12
CA ILE A 239 1.35 -6.27 -7.88
C ILE A 239 0.77 -7.08 -6.73
N ASP A 240 1.62 -7.79 -5.99
CA ASP A 240 1.25 -8.48 -4.76
C ASP A 240 1.70 -7.62 -3.57
N TYR A 241 0.77 -7.30 -2.65
CA TYR A 241 1.05 -6.57 -1.41
C TYR A 241 1.13 -7.55 -0.23
N TYR A 242 2.26 -7.55 0.48
CA TYR A 242 2.48 -8.36 1.66
C TYR A 242 2.62 -7.48 2.90
N ASP A 243 2.27 -8.02 4.06
CA ASP A 243 2.50 -7.33 5.33
C ASP A 243 4.01 -7.12 5.55
N GLY A 244 4.37 -5.91 5.96
CA GLY A 244 5.75 -5.50 6.16
C GLY A 244 5.98 -4.86 7.52
N GLU A 245 7.25 -4.65 7.87
CA GLU A 245 7.59 -3.87 9.05
C GLU A 245 7.18 -2.40 8.85
N ILE A 246 6.61 -1.81 9.90
CA ILE A 246 6.13 -0.43 9.87
C ILE A 246 7.32 0.53 9.89
N ASN A 247 7.53 1.25 8.81
CA ASN A 247 8.43 2.39 8.80
C ASN A 247 7.63 3.69 9.00
N LYS A 248 7.76 4.27 10.20
CA LYS A 248 7.01 5.46 10.64
C LYS A 248 7.42 6.73 9.90
N ASP A 249 8.60 6.77 9.28
CA ASP A 249 9.15 7.97 8.65
C ASP A 249 8.63 8.15 7.22
N ASN A 250 8.45 7.04 6.49
CA ASN A 250 8.02 7.05 5.09
C ASN A 250 6.60 6.50 4.88
N TYR A 251 5.88 6.17 5.96
CA TYR A 251 4.56 5.54 5.93
C TYR A 251 4.51 4.29 5.03
N GLN A 252 5.61 3.53 4.98
CA GLN A 252 5.65 2.26 4.29
C GLN A 252 5.26 1.15 5.26
N PHE A 253 4.13 0.50 4.95
CA PHE A 253 3.54 -0.56 5.77
C PHE A 253 3.48 -1.91 5.04
N SER A 254 3.77 -1.92 3.74
CA SER A 254 3.69 -3.13 2.92
C SER A 254 4.99 -3.39 2.16
N ILE A 255 5.28 -4.67 1.95
CA ILE A 255 6.30 -5.14 1.02
C ILE A 255 5.61 -5.34 -0.33
N LEU A 256 6.08 -4.63 -1.35
CA LEU A 256 5.52 -4.71 -2.70
C LEU A 256 6.32 -5.68 -3.57
N ASP A 257 5.66 -6.65 -4.18
CA ASP A 257 6.23 -7.50 -5.25
C ASP A 257 5.55 -7.15 -6.57
N VAL A 258 6.19 -6.23 -7.31
CA VAL A 258 5.74 -5.74 -8.62
C VAL A 258 6.53 -6.40 -9.74
N ARG A 259 5.83 -6.89 -10.76
CA ARG A 259 6.47 -7.50 -11.94
C ARG A 259 5.56 -7.57 -13.16
N PRO A 260 6.14 -7.68 -14.38
CA PRO A 260 5.39 -8.02 -15.58
C PRO A 260 4.66 -9.37 -15.44
N ALA A 261 3.43 -9.44 -15.94
CA ALA A 261 2.68 -10.70 -16.05
C ALA A 261 3.30 -11.59 -17.14
N TYR A 262 3.14 -12.91 -17.03
CA TYR A 262 3.68 -13.87 -18.01
C TYR A 262 2.87 -13.95 -19.33
N ASP A 263 2.30 -12.84 -19.77
CA ASP A 263 1.38 -12.81 -20.92
C ASP A 263 2.09 -12.69 -22.26
N SER A 264 3.39 -12.38 -22.25
CA SER A 264 4.18 -12.23 -23.46
C SER A 264 5.61 -12.73 -23.27
N LEU A 265 6.24 -13.15 -24.37
CA LEU A 265 7.66 -13.53 -24.38
C LEU A 265 8.57 -12.38 -23.94
N GLY A 266 8.20 -11.13 -24.26
CA GLY A 266 8.90 -9.94 -23.77
C GLY A 266 8.90 -9.88 -22.25
N ALA A 267 7.73 -10.01 -21.62
CA ALA A 267 7.62 -9.98 -20.17
C ALA A 267 8.38 -11.13 -19.48
N VAL A 268 8.42 -12.32 -20.08
CA VAL A 268 9.26 -13.44 -19.59
C VAL A 268 10.74 -13.04 -19.64
N TRP A 269 11.18 -12.48 -20.76
CA TRP A 269 12.56 -12.05 -20.98
C TRP A 269 12.98 -10.92 -20.04
N ASP A 270 12.12 -9.93 -19.81
CA ASP A 270 12.38 -8.83 -18.89
C ASP A 270 12.60 -9.37 -17.46
N ARG A 271 11.78 -10.32 -17.03
CA ARG A 271 11.93 -10.97 -15.73
C ARG A 271 13.22 -11.78 -15.63
N MET A 272 13.61 -12.48 -16.70
CA MET A 272 14.91 -13.16 -16.75
C MET A 272 16.07 -12.19 -16.63
N LYS A 273 16.06 -11.08 -17.38
CA LYS A 273 17.08 -10.03 -17.32
C LYS A 273 17.23 -9.47 -15.91
N VAL A 274 16.14 -9.03 -15.29
CA VAL A 274 16.17 -8.45 -13.93
C VAL A 274 16.62 -9.50 -12.91
N THR A 275 16.19 -10.75 -13.05
CA THR A 275 16.64 -11.84 -12.17
C THR A 275 18.15 -12.06 -12.30
N TRP A 276 18.67 -12.08 -13.54
CA TRP A 276 20.11 -12.19 -13.79
C TRP A 276 20.87 -11.00 -13.21
N MET A 277 20.42 -9.77 -13.46
CA MET A 277 21.03 -8.56 -12.90
C MET A 277 21.11 -8.62 -11.38
N ARG A 278 20.03 -9.03 -10.70
CA ARG A 278 20.00 -9.18 -9.24
C ARG A 278 20.91 -10.30 -8.72
N TRP A 279 21.19 -11.31 -9.53
CA TRP A 279 22.10 -12.40 -9.16
C TRP A 279 23.57 -12.00 -9.30
N THR A 280 23.87 -11.14 -10.28
CA THR A 280 25.24 -10.72 -10.60
C THR A 280 25.68 -9.39 -9.97
N SER A 281 24.76 -8.65 -9.36
CA SER A 281 25.03 -7.39 -8.66
C SER A 281 25.31 -7.66 -7.19
#